data_AF-A0A2D9CF81-F1
#
_entry.id   AF-A0A2D9CF81-F1
#
_cell.length_a   1.000
_cell.length_b   1.000
_cell.length_c   1.000
_cell.angle_alpha   90.00
_cell.angle_beta   90.00
_cell.angle_gamma   90.00
#
_symmetry.space_group_name_H-M   'P 1'
#
loop_
_entity.id
_entity.type
_entity.pdbx_description
1 polymer ?
#
loop_
_entity_poly.entity_id
_entity_poly.type
_entity_poly.pdbx_seq_one_letter_code
_entity_poly.pdbx_strand_id
1 'polypeptide(L)'
;MILEFSGWIECDPAKTTFQYIGGEALKNELGLLGQDFNSHIITGEEYMALTEDEKDCYILEDLGQAYMNSLDGELSELTLDIEVENEQVR
;
A
#
# COMPACT_ATOMS: atom_id res chain seq x y z
N MET A 1 -0.85 -21.85 -13.60
CA MET A 1 -0.68 -21.91 -12.13
C MET A 1 -0.40 -20.51 -11.66
N ILE A 2 -1.38 -19.90 -10.99
CA ILE A 2 -1.26 -18.59 -10.37
C ILE A 2 -1.15 -18.82 -8.86
N LEU A 3 -0.20 -18.14 -8.22
CA LEU A 3 0.00 -18.15 -6.77
C LEU A 3 -0.29 -16.74 -6.27
N GLU A 4 -1.31 -16.58 -5.44
CA GLU A 4 -1.67 -15.32 -4.79
C GLU A 4 -1.40 -15.41 -3.29
N PHE A 5 -0.78 -14.35 -2.75
CA PHE A 5 -0.52 -14.20 -1.32
C PHE A 5 -1.27 -12.97 -0.83
N SER A 6 -2.11 -13.15 0.19
CA SER A 6 -2.77 -12.06 0.90
C SER A 6 -2.49 -12.16 2.39
N GLY A 7 -2.35 -11.01 3.05
CA GLY A 7 -2.05 -10.93 4.48
C GLY A 7 -1.75 -9.49 4.89
N TRP A 8 -1.42 -9.31 6.16
CA TRP A 8 -1.12 -8.01 6.75
C TRP A 8 0.22 -8.07 7.47
N ILE A 9 0.90 -6.92 7.54
CA ILE A 9 2.13 -6.74 8.32
C ILE A 9 1.96 -5.57 9.28
N GLU A 10 2.42 -5.72 10.51
CA GLU A 10 2.50 -4.61 11.46
C GLU A 10 3.81 -3.83 11.25
N CYS A 11 3.70 -2.59 10.79
CA CYS A 11 4.87 -1.76 10.51
C CYS A 11 5.07 -0.65 11.56
N ASP A 12 6.32 -0.25 11.78
CA ASP A 12 6.66 0.97 12.51
C ASP A 12 6.24 2.20 11.69
N PRO A 13 5.25 2.99 12.15
CA PRO A 13 4.74 4.13 11.38
C PRO A 13 5.80 5.21 11.11
N ALA A 14 6.83 5.33 11.95
CA ALA A 14 7.91 6.29 11.78
C ALA A 14 8.91 5.88 10.69
N LYS A 15 8.87 4.62 10.23
CA LYS A 15 9.76 4.06 9.20
C LYS A 15 9.03 3.65 7.93
N THR A 16 7.72 3.85 7.89
CA THR A 16 6.86 3.45 6.78
C THR A 16 6.42 4.69 6.03
N THR A 17 6.40 4.61 4.71
CA THR A 17 6.06 5.72 3.81
C THR A 17 4.94 5.33 2.87
N PHE A 18 4.08 6.30 2.57
CA PHE A 18 2.94 6.15 1.67
C PHE A 18 3.02 7.20 0.57
N GLN A 19 2.81 6.78 -0.67
CA GLN A 19 2.80 7.63 -1.84
C GLN A 19 1.36 7.96 -2.24
N TYR A 20 1.10 9.24 -2.52
CA TYR A 20 -0.17 9.68 -3.05
C TYR A 20 -0.41 9.13 -4.48
N ILE A 21 -1.56 8.51 -4.68
CA ILE A 21 -2.04 7.94 -5.96
C ILE A 21 -3.37 8.57 -6.44
N GLY A 22 -3.92 9.52 -5.69
CA GLY A 22 -5.16 10.21 -6.09
C GLY A 22 -5.00 11.04 -7.38
N GLY A 23 -6.13 11.39 -8.00
CA GLY A 23 -6.15 12.20 -9.22
C GLY A 23 -5.83 13.70 -8.98
N GLU A 24 -5.59 14.46 -10.06
CA GLU A 24 -5.36 15.93 -9.97
C GLU A 24 -6.53 16.67 -9.33
N ALA A 25 -7.77 16.21 -9.57
CA ALA A 25 -8.95 16.84 -9.00
C ALA A 25 -8.90 16.88 -7.47
N LEU A 26 -8.50 15.77 -6.83
CA LEU A 26 -8.34 15.72 -5.37
C LEU A 26 -7.08 16.43 -4.87
N LYS A 27 -6.00 16.50 -5.67
CA LYS A 27 -4.83 17.29 -5.30
C LYS A 27 -5.18 18.76 -5.05
N ASN A 28 -6.12 19.30 -5.84
CA ASN A 28 -6.57 20.67 -5.68
C ASN A 28 -7.32 20.88 -4.36
N GLU A 29 -8.17 19.92 -3.99
CA GLU A 29 -8.96 19.95 -2.75
C GLU A 29 -8.07 19.78 -1.50
N LEU A 30 -7.03 18.95 -1.60
CA LEU A 30 -6.02 18.75 -0.56
C LEU A 30 -4.92 19.83 -0.53
N GLY A 31 -4.97 20.83 -1.41
CA GLY A 31 -3.98 21.92 -1.46
C GLY A 31 -2.60 21.50 -1.95
N LEU A 32 -2.49 20.36 -2.62
CA LEU A 32 -1.24 19.76 -3.16
C LEU A 32 -0.93 20.24 -4.60
N LEU A 33 -1.56 21.32 -5.05
CA LEU A 33 -1.41 21.91 -6.37
C LEU A 33 0.05 22.30 -6.67
N GLY A 34 0.59 21.79 -7.78
CA GLY A 34 1.95 22.07 -8.22
C GLY A 34 3.02 21.13 -7.62
N GLN A 35 2.62 20.14 -6.82
CA GLN A 35 3.50 19.01 -6.48
C GLN A 35 3.43 17.94 -7.57
N ASP A 36 4.59 17.47 -8.04
CA ASP A 36 4.68 16.39 -9.01
C ASP A 36 3.89 15.16 -8.52
N PHE A 37 3.31 14.40 -9.45
CA PHE A 37 2.54 13.17 -9.14
C PHE A 37 3.29 12.17 -8.27
N ASN A 38 4.61 12.14 -8.36
CA ASN A 38 5.45 11.24 -7.57
C ASN A 38 6.05 11.89 -6.32
N SER A 39 5.79 13.17 -6.03
CA SER A 39 6.53 13.88 -4.97
C SER A 39 5.82 13.93 -3.62
N HIS A 40 4.54 13.55 -3.54
CA HIS A 40 3.82 13.59 -2.27
C HIS A 40 3.90 12.24 -1.56
N ILE A 41 4.93 12.11 -0.73
CA ILE A 41 5.18 10.97 0.15
C ILE A 41 4.97 11.45 1.59
N ILE A 42 4.17 10.70 2.35
CA ILE A 42 3.92 10.93 3.77
C ILE A 42 4.40 9.75 4.60
N THR A 43 4.63 9.99 5.88
CA THR A 43 4.96 8.95 6.87
C THR A 43 3.72 8.15 7.27
N GLY A 44 3.92 6.99 7.92
CA GLY A 44 2.83 6.20 8.49
C GLY A 44 2.09 6.93 9.61
N GLU A 45 2.78 7.78 10.38
CA GLU A 45 2.15 8.62 11.39
C GLU A 45 1.17 9.62 10.77
N GLU A 46 1.59 10.28 9.68
CA GLU A 46 0.73 11.19 8.91
C GLU A 46 -0.44 10.43 8.25
N TYR A 47 -0.18 9.24 7.68
CA TYR A 47 -1.23 8.41 7.09
C TYR A 47 -2.30 7.99 8.10
N MET A 48 -1.91 7.65 9.34
CA MET A 48 -2.87 7.30 10.39
C MET A 48 -3.72 8.49 10.85
N ALA A 49 -3.26 9.73 10.66
CA ALA A 49 -4.00 10.94 10.98
C ALA A 49 -5.03 11.32 9.89
N LEU A 50 -4.98 10.70 8.72
CA LEU A 50 -5.92 10.93 7.62
C LEU A 50 -7.30 10.33 7.92
N THR A 51 -8.32 10.90 7.30
CA THR A 51 -9.64 10.27 7.18
C THR A 51 -9.58 9.05 6.25
N GLU A 52 -10.57 8.15 6.35
CA GLU A 52 -10.60 6.95 5.49
C GLU A 52 -10.65 7.31 3.99
N ASP A 53 -11.42 8.33 3.61
CA ASP A 53 -11.50 8.80 2.21
C ASP A 53 -10.16 9.34 1.71
N GLU A 54 -9.37 9.98 2.57
CA GLU A 54 -8.03 10.46 2.25
C GLU A 54 -7.03 9.32 2.16
N LYS A 55 -7.14 8.29 3.02
CA LYS A 55 -6.29 7.10 2.99
C LYS A 55 -6.39 6.33 1.68
N ASP A 56 -7.58 6.26 1.09
CA ASP A 56 -7.82 5.64 -0.23
C ASP A 56 -7.04 6.33 -1.38
N CYS A 57 -6.52 7.53 -1.13
CA CYS A 57 -5.70 8.27 -2.09
C CYS A 57 -4.20 7.98 -1.94
N TYR A 58 -3.79 7.06 -1.06
CA TYR A 58 -2.40 6.70 -0.86
C TYR A 58 -2.20 5.19 -0.94
N ILE A 59 -1.01 4.79 -1.41
CA ILE A 59 -0.54 3.40 -1.41
C ILE A 59 0.79 3.31 -0.69
N LEU A 60 1.12 2.14 -0.15
CA LEU A 60 2.44 1.86 0.41
C LEU A 60 3.53 2.09 -0.64
N GLU A 61 4.55 2.87 -0.31
CA GLU A 61 5.59 3.28 -1.27
C GLU A 61 6.61 2.16 -1.53
N ASP A 62 7.10 1.50 -0.48
CA ASP A 62 8.05 0.38 -0.60
C ASP A 62 7.66 -0.77 0.34
N LEU A 63 7.06 -1.81 -0.23
CA LEU A 63 6.70 -3.03 0.48
C LEU A 63 7.91 -3.78 1.04
N GLY A 64 9.04 -3.78 0.33
CA GLY A 64 10.25 -4.45 0.78
C GLY A 64 10.85 -3.80 2.03
N GLN A 65 10.90 -2.46 2.06
CA GLN A 65 11.32 -1.72 3.25
C GLN A 65 10.32 -1.85 4.38
N ALA A 66 9.02 -1.77 4.11
CA ALA A 66 7.99 -1.96 5.13
C ALA A 66 8.10 -3.34 5.78
N TYR A 67 8.32 -4.39 4.98
CA TYR A 67 8.55 -5.75 5.47
C TYR A 67 9.83 -5.88 6.29
N MET A 68 10.95 -5.30 5.84
CA MET A 68 12.23 -5.35 6.58
C MET A 68 12.18 -4.58 7.92
N ASN A 69 11.31 -3.58 8.01
CA ASN A 69 11.09 -2.78 9.21
C ASN A 69 9.84 -3.20 9.99
N SER A 70 9.20 -4.32 9.64
CA SER A 70 7.99 -4.77 10.33
C SER A 70 8.32 -5.18 11.77
N LEU A 71 7.37 -4.93 12.66
CA LEU A 71 7.50 -5.21 14.09
C LEU A 71 7.27 -6.69 14.37
N ASP A 72 6.46 -7.35 13.54
CA ASP A 72 6.14 -8.77 13.63
C ASP A 72 7.18 -9.67 12.97
N GLY A 73 7.89 -9.19 11.94
CA GLY A 73 8.78 -9.98 11.09
C GLY A 73 8.11 -11.15 10.36
N GLU A 74 6.79 -11.30 10.47
CA GLU A 74 6.00 -12.43 10.01
C GLU A 74 4.74 -11.92 9.29
N LEU A 75 4.46 -12.43 8.09
CA LEU A 75 3.20 -12.17 7.40
C LEU A 75 2.06 -12.80 8.21
N SER A 76 1.28 -11.97 8.89
CA SER A 76 0.14 -12.42 9.69
C SER A 76 -1.03 -12.76 8.78
N GLU A 77 -1.73 -13.85 9.12
CA GLU A 77 -2.90 -14.35 8.38
C GLU A 77 -2.64 -14.63 6.89
N LEU A 78 -1.43 -15.08 6.55
CA LEU A 78 -1.06 -15.40 5.17
C LEU A 78 -1.98 -16.45 4.57
N THR A 79 -2.75 -16.05 3.56
CA THR A 79 -3.56 -16.95 2.74
C THR A 79 -2.85 -17.17 1.40
N LEU A 80 -2.74 -18.44 1.00
CA LEU A 80 -2.17 -18.86 -0.28
C LEU A 80 -3.25 -19.48 -1.15
N ASP A 81 -3.62 -18.79 -2.22
CA ASP A 81 -4.55 -19.29 -3.22
C ASP A 81 -3.78 -19.82 -4.44
N ILE A 82 -4.11 -21.05 -4.85
CA ILE A 82 -3.46 -21.75 -5.96
C ILE A 82 -4.50 -22.04 -7.04
N GLU A 83 -4.45 -21.27 -8.13
CA GLU A 83 -5.29 -21.53 -9.30
C GLU A 83 -4.51 -22.34 -10.35
N VAL A 84 -4.94 -23.57 -10.58
CA VAL A 84 -4.44 -24.43 -11.65
C VAL A 84 -5.41 -24.36 -12.82
N GLU A 85 -5.08 -23.54 -13.82
CA GLU A 85 -5.76 -23.62 -15.12
C GLU A 85 -5.52 -25.00 -15.74
N ASN A 86 -6.53 -25.87 -15.68
CA ASN A 86 -6.55 -27.07 -16.49
C ASN A 86 -7.05 -26.67 -17.88
N GLU A 87 -6.14 -26.52 -18.84
CA GLU A 87 -6.51 -26.55 -20.26
C GLU A 87 -7.21 -27.90 -20.52
N GLN A 88 -8.54 -27.86 -20.68
CA GLN A 88 -9.26 -29.03 -21.19
C GLN A 88 -8.84 -29.23 -22.65
N VAL A 89 -7.85 -30.08 -22.86
CA VAL A 89 -7.53 -30.65 -24.16
C VAL A 89 -8.77 -31.43 -24.62
N ARG A 90 -9.55 -30.84 -25.53
CA ARG A 90 -10.59 -31.53 -26.29
C ARG A 90 -10.00 -32.23 -27.50
#